data_AF-A0A8E2ECI8-F1
#
_entry.id   AF-A0A8E2ECI8-F1
#
_cell.length_a   1.000
_cell.length_b   1.000
_cell.length_c   1.000
_cell.angle_alpha   90.00
_cell.angle_beta   90.00
_cell.angle_gamma   90.00
#
_symmetry.space_group_name_H-M   'P 1'
#
loop_
_entity.id
_entity.type
_entity.pdbx_description
1 polymer ?
#
loop_
_entity_poly.entity_id
_entity_poly.type
_entity_poly.pdbx_seq_one_letter_code
_entity_poly.pdbx_strand_id
1 'polypeptide(L)'
;MPYLTHIKSLSDSWASLRYLADFMDGGTTSLRWKFLRRKPKELEERSQRTKVTLLQMSQGQSTKTEFNSPNNLEKGLADFLESIIKEALLRLFVKDLSRQIIELLGSKFDINPMLFRKHIDDYSWYNTRDPWTVAPSLIAAMNHRNWFPIRNVRLRYFASSATFENTTQEASFFNVLRRPDNNHKY
;
A
#
# COMPACT_ATOMS: atom_id res chain seq x y z
N MET A 1 17.04 -6.65 -3.04
CA MET A 1 15.57 -6.71 -2.98
C MET A 1 15.10 -8.08 -3.44
N PRO A 2 15.23 -9.12 -2.58
CA PRO A 2 14.78 -10.48 -2.91
C PRO A 2 13.30 -10.57 -3.28
N TYR A 3 12.42 -9.79 -2.63
CA TYR A 3 10.98 -9.89 -2.84
C TYR A 3 10.56 -9.31 -4.19
N LEU A 4 11.12 -8.16 -4.60
CA LEU A 4 10.93 -7.63 -5.95
C LEU A 4 11.39 -8.62 -7.04
N THR A 5 12.56 -9.25 -6.87
CA THR A 5 13.06 -10.26 -7.81
C THR A 5 12.09 -11.44 -7.91
N HIS A 6 11.56 -11.90 -6.78
CA HIS A 6 10.53 -12.94 -6.74
C HIS A 6 9.23 -12.51 -7.43
N ILE A 7 8.76 -11.27 -7.22
CA ILE A 7 7.58 -10.75 -7.92
C ILE A 7 7.80 -10.72 -9.43
N LYS A 8 8.99 -10.31 -9.89
CA LYS A 8 9.33 -10.27 -11.32
C LYS A 8 9.29 -11.66 -11.94
N SER A 9 9.90 -12.67 -11.30
CA SER A 9 9.84 -14.04 -11.83
C SER A 9 8.43 -14.61 -11.85
N LEU A 10 7.59 -14.29 -10.85
CA LEU A 10 6.18 -14.69 -10.86
C LEU A 10 5.37 -13.96 -11.94
N SER A 11 5.74 -12.72 -12.29
CA SER A 11 4.99 -11.91 -13.25
C SER A 11 4.99 -12.47 -14.67
N ASP A 12 5.96 -13.33 -15.00
CA ASP A 12 6.02 -14.04 -16.29
C ASP A 12 4.85 -15.04 -16.43
N SER A 13 4.44 -15.66 -15.31
CA SER A 13 3.31 -16.59 -15.28
C SER A 13 2.00 -15.90 -14.87
N TRP A 14 2.07 -14.89 -14.00
CA TRP A 14 0.93 -14.18 -13.44
C TRP A 14 0.94 -12.73 -13.91
N ALA A 15 0.38 -12.48 -15.10
CA ALA A 15 0.36 -11.16 -15.73
C ALA A 15 -0.21 -10.04 -14.83
N SER A 16 -1.11 -10.37 -13.89
CA SER A 16 -1.66 -9.44 -12.91
C SER A 16 -0.59 -8.82 -11.98
N LEU A 17 0.55 -9.49 -11.78
CA LEU A 17 1.68 -9.00 -10.99
C LEU A 17 2.58 -8.02 -11.73
N ARG A 18 2.52 -7.96 -13.07
CA ARG A 18 3.38 -7.06 -13.84
C ARG A 18 3.22 -5.61 -13.38
N TYR A 19 1.98 -5.19 -13.13
CA TYR A 19 1.73 -3.85 -12.60
C TYR A 19 2.34 -3.60 -11.20
N LEU A 20 2.38 -4.62 -10.33
CA LEU A 20 3.06 -4.49 -9.04
C LEU A 20 4.57 -4.38 -9.21
N ALA A 21 5.16 -5.17 -10.11
CA ALA A 21 6.58 -5.09 -10.43
C ALA A 21 6.95 -3.70 -10.97
N ASP A 22 6.18 -3.19 -11.93
CA ASP A 22 6.35 -1.86 -12.52
C ASP A 22 6.19 -0.75 -11.47
N PHE A 23 5.19 -0.88 -10.57
CA PHE A 23 4.99 0.05 -9.47
C PHE A 23 6.18 0.07 -8.51
N MET A 24 6.75 -1.09 -8.18
CA MET A 24 7.93 -1.17 -7.33
C MET A 24 9.15 -0.57 -8.02
N ASP A 25 9.39 -0.86 -9.31
CA ASP A 25 10.50 -0.28 -10.06
C ASP A 25 10.39 1.25 -10.18
N GLY A 26 9.19 1.74 -10.51
CA GLY A 26 8.93 3.16 -10.70
C GLY A 26 8.66 3.95 -9.40
N GLY A 27 8.42 3.27 -8.28
CA GLY A 27 8.08 3.88 -7.00
C GLY A 27 6.72 4.61 -6.94
N THR A 28 5.90 4.51 -7.99
CA THR A 28 4.60 5.20 -8.11
C THR A 28 3.74 4.60 -9.22
N THR A 29 2.52 5.09 -9.40
CA THR A 29 1.61 4.66 -10.47
C THR A 29 2.06 5.15 -11.85
N SER A 30 1.69 4.40 -12.90
CA SER A 30 2.05 4.71 -14.30
C SER A 30 1.59 6.11 -14.75
N LEU A 31 0.44 6.58 -14.27
CA LEU A 31 -0.08 7.92 -14.54
C LEU A 31 0.87 9.02 -14.05
N ARG A 32 1.53 8.80 -12.90
CA ARG A 32 2.43 9.78 -12.28
C ARG A 32 3.87 9.65 -12.76
N TRP A 33 4.27 8.46 -13.20
CA TRP A 33 5.62 8.19 -13.70
C TRP A 33 6.08 9.18 -14.77
N LYS A 34 5.19 9.57 -15.70
CA LYS A 34 5.49 10.52 -16.78
C LYS A 34 6.00 11.88 -16.26
N PHE A 35 5.52 12.31 -15.10
CA PHE A 35 5.88 13.58 -14.46
C PHE A 35 7.05 13.41 -13.47
N LEU A 36 7.05 12.32 -12.70
CA LEU A 36 8.04 12.08 -11.65
C LEU A 36 9.40 11.60 -12.16
N ARG A 37 9.47 10.98 -13.35
CA ARG A 37 10.76 10.58 -13.97
C ARG A 37 11.73 11.74 -14.18
N ARG A 38 11.22 12.98 -14.23
CA ARG A 38 12.03 14.20 -14.35
C ARG A 38 12.54 14.72 -12.98
N LYS A 39 12.15 14.08 -11.88
CA LYS A 39 12.42 14.47 -10.49
C LYS A 39 13.03 13.28 -9.72
N PRO A 40 14.30 12.93 -9.97
CA PRO A 40 14.93 11.73 -9.38
C PRO A 40 14.98 11.77 -7.84
N LYS A 41 15.18 12.94 -7.23
CA LYS A 41 15.16 13.11 -5.77
C LYS A 41 13.80 12.75 -5.16
N GLU A 42 12.71 13.15 -5.83
CA GLU A 42 11.36 12.84 -5.37
C GLU A 42 11.05 11.35 -5.53
N LEU A 43 11.50 10.72 -6.62
CA LEU A 43 11.35 9.28 -6.82
C LEU A 43 12.06 8.47 -5.74
N GLU A 44 13.29 8.85 -5.40
CA GLU A 44 14.04 8.14 -4.36
C GLU A 44 13.35 8.28 -2.99
N GLU A 45 12.95 9.50 -2.59
CA GLU A 45 12.19 9.72 -1.36
C GLU A 45 10.92 8.86 -1.32
N ARG A 46 10.15 8.85 -2.41
CA ARG A 46 8.92 8.06 -2.51
C ARG A 46 9.18 6.58 -2.41
N SER A 47 10.26 6.08 -3.00
CA SER A 47 10.62 4.67 -2.94
C SER A 47 10.98 4.22 -1.52
N GLN A 48 11.55 5.12 -0.71
CA GLN A 48 11.98 4.90 0.67
C GLN A 48 10.94 5.30 1.72
N ARG A 49 9.90 6.03 1.31
CA ARG A 49 8.94 6.61 2.22
C ARG A 49 8.31 5.54 3.10
N THR A 50 8.40 5.76 4.40
CA THR A 50 7.86 4.84 5.38
C THR A 50 6.86 5.59 6.25
N LYS A 51 5.59 5.16 6.22
CA LYS A 51 4.52 5.66 7.08
C LYS A 51 3.69 4.48 7.56
N VAL A 52 4.23 3.79 8.57
CA VAL A 52 3.64 2.58 9.13
C VAL A 52 3.41 2.79 10.62
N THR A 53 2.26 2.35 11.11
CA THR A 53 1.91 2.40 12.53
C THR A 53 1.62 0.99 13.01
N LEU A 54 2.30 0.56 14.06
CA LEU A 54 2.02 -0.67 14.78
C LEU A 54 1.19 -0.34 16.01
N LEU A 55 0.08 -1.06 16.17
CA LEU A 55 -0.75 -1.03 17.36
C LEU A 55 -0.61 -2.38 18.07
N GLN A 56 -0.06 -2.35 19.28
CA GLN A 56 0.05 -3.51 20.15
C GLN A 56 -0.99 -3.43 21.24
N MET A 57 -1.82 -4.46 21.37
CA MET A 57 -2.85 -4.54 22.40
C MET A 57 -2.57 -5.73 23.32
N SER A 58 -2.44 -5.47 24.61
CA SER A 58 -2.23 -6.48 25.65
C SER A 58 -3.08 -6.13 26.87
N GLN A 59 -3.94 -7.04 27.31
CA GLN A 59 -4.67 -6.96 28.58
C GLN A 59 -5.32 -5.58 28.87
N GLY A 60 -5.97 -4.99 27.86
CA GLY A 60 -6.68 -3.71 28.00
C GLY A 60 -5.83 -2.45 27.81
N GLN A 61 -4.52 -2.58 27.61
CA GLN A 61 -3.63 -1.47 27.23
C GLN A 61 -3.27 -1.55 25.74
N SER A 62 -3.18 -0.37 25.10
CA SER A 62 -2.76 -0.25 23.71
C SER A 62 -1.53 0.64 23.58
N THR A 63 -0.45 0.10 23.03
CA THR A 63 0.76 0.84 22.70
C THR A 63 0.79 1.11 21.20
N LYS A 64 1.14 2.34 20.82
CA LYS A 64 1.25 2.77 19.43
C LYS A 64 2.70 3.10 19.12
N THR A 65 3.24 2.49 18.07
CA THR A 65 4.59 2.75 17.57
C THR A 65 4.53 3.20 16.12
N GLU A 66 5.16 4.31 15.79
CA GLU A 66 5.22 4.83 14.42
C GLU A 66 6.60 4.63 13.80
N PHE A 67 6.63 4.18 12.56
CA PHE A 67 7.82 3.98 11.77
C PHE A 67 7.85 4.95 10.60
N ASN A 68 8.89 5.78 10.57
CA ASN A 68 9.09 6.84 9.58
C ASN A 68 10.29 6.59 8.67
N SER A 69 11.04 5.50 8.88
CA SER A 69 12.16 5.10 8.03
C SER A 69 12.17 3.57 7.80
N PRO A 70 12.70 3.10 6.66
CA PRO A 70 12.81 1.66 6.39
C PRO A 70 13.60 0.91 7.47
N ASN A 71 14.73 1.48 7.92
CA ASN A 71 15.60 0.86 8.92
C ASN A 71 14.90 0.72 10.29
N ASN A 72 14.11 1.72 10.70
CA ASN A 72 13.36 1.64 11.96
C ASN A 72 12.23 0.63 11.85
N LEU A 73 11.58 0.55 10.68
CA LEU A 73 10.56 -0.47 10.41
C LEU A 73 11.19 -1.87 10.48
N GLU A 74 12.30 -2.12 9.80
CA GLU A 74 12.97 -3.43 9.80
C GLU A 74 13.30 -3.91 11.22
N LYS A 75 13.89 -3.03 12.05
CA LYS A 75 14.17 -3.33 13.46
C LYS A 75 12.88 -3.60 14.24
N GLY A 76 11.89 -2.73 14.12
CA GLY A 76 10.60 -2.89 14.81
C GLY A 76 9.82 -4.13 14.37
N LEU A 77 10.00 -4.61 13.13
CA LEU A 77 9.41 -5.86 12.65
C LEU A 77 10.11 -7.11 13.22
N ALA A 78 11.38 -7.02 13.60
CA ALA A 78 12.06 -8.10 14.32
C ALA A 78 11.49 -8.21 15.75
N ASP A 79 11.40 -7.09 16.47
CA ASP A 79 10.79 -7.02 17.81
C ASP A 79 9.32 -7.45 17.80
N PHE A 80 8.60 -7.17 16.70
CA PHE A 80 7.23 -7.60 16.47
C PHE A 80 7.09 -9.14 16.48
N LEU A 81 7.97 -9.85 15.78
CA LEU A 81 7.91 -11.32 15.72
C LEU A 81 8.15 -11.95 17.10
N GLU A 82 9.07 -11.38 17.88
CA GLU A 82 9.30 -11.81 19.26
C GLU A 82 8.09 -11.54 20.18
N SER A 83 7.36 -10.46 19.91
CA SER A 83 6.19 -10.04 20.70
C SER A 83 4.93 -10.86 20.39
N ILE A 84 4.75 -11.36 19.15
CA ILE A 84 3.64 -12.28 18.80
C ILE A 84 3.68 -13.52 19.68
N ILE A 85 4.87 -14.03 19.98
CA ILE A 85 5.08 -15.23 20.81
C ILE A 85 4.55 -15.02 22.25
N LYS A 86 4.40 -13.77 22.69
CA LYS A 86 3.96 -13.39 24.04
C LYS A 86 2.47 -13.07 24.15
N GLU A 87 1.63 -13.61 23.28
CA GLU A 87 0.15 -13.49 23.30
C GLU A 87 -0.42 -12.05 23.14
N ALA A 88 0.35 -11.11 22.59
CA ALA A 88 -0.18 -9.77 22.29
C ALA A 88 -0.99 -9.76 20.99
N LEU A 89 -2.15 -9.09 20.98
CA LEU A 89 -2.90 -8.84 19.75
C LEU A 89 -2.27 -7.65 19.02
N LEU A 90 -1.66 -7.91 17.86
CA LEU A 90 -0.94 -6.89 17.09
C LEU A 90 -1.69 -6.53 15.80
N ARG A 91 -1.72 -5.25 15.46
CA ARG A 91 -2.30 -4.74 14.21
C ARG A 91 -1.35 -3.76 13.54
N LEU A 92 -1.05 -4.01 12.26
CA LEU A 92 -0.21 -3.14 11.44
C LEU A 92 -1.08 -2.28 10.53
N PHE A 93 -0.90 -0.96 10.60
CA PHE A 93 -1.55 0.01 9.72
C PHE A 93 -0.52 0.64 8.80
N VAL A 94 -0.71 0.44 7.50
CA VAL A 94 0.18 1.00 6.46
C VAL A 94 -0.53 2.16 5.78
N LYS A 95 -0.01 3.38 5.97
CA LYS A 95 -0.64 4.60 5.45
C LYS A 95 -0.32 4.85 3.99
N ASP A 96 0.83 4.42 3.48
CA ASP A 96 1.22 4.54 2.06
C ASP A 96 2.10 3.34 1.69
N LEU A 97 2.05 2.89 0.43
CA LEU A 97 2.87 1.77 -0.03
C LEU A 97 4.04 2.29 -0.86
N SER A 98 5.25 2.14 -0.34
CA SER A 98 6.50 2.37 -1.06
C SER A 98 7.14 1.04 -1.45
N ARG A 99 8.13 1.10 -2.36
CA ARG A 99 8.94 -0.06 -2.73
C ARG A 99 9.54 -0.71 -1.48
N GLN A 100 10.11 0.07 -0.57
CA GLN A 100 10.73 -0.46 0.66
C GLN A 100 9.72 -1.12 1.59
N ILE A 101 8.53 -0.53 1.78
CA ILE A 101 7.50 -1.17 2.62
C ILE A 101 7.09 -2.52 2.04
N ILE A 102 6.85 -2.59 0.73
CA ILE A 102 6.46 -3.83 0.06
C ILE A 102 7.59 -4.86 0.18
N GLU A 103 8.83 -4.45 -0.05
CA GLU A 103 10.00 -5.31 0.07
C GLU A 103 10.17 -5.87 1.49
N LEU A 104 10.16 -5.01 2.51
CA LEU A 104 10.35 -5.39 3.90
C LEU A 104 9.22 -6.29 4.41
N LEU A 105 7.96 -5.89 4.20
CA LEU A 105 6.82 -6.69 4.67
C LEU A 105 6.68 -7.99 3.88
N GLY A 106 6.90 -7.93 2.56
CA GLY A 106 6.84 -9.07 1.66
C GLY A 106 7.85 -10.14 2.01
N SER A 107 9.12 -9.75 2.12
CA SER A 107 10.20 -10.69 2.47
C SER A 107 10.11 -11.20 3.90
N LYS A 108 9.72 -10.35 4.87
CA LYS A 108 9.73 -10.73 6.29
C LYS A 108 8.60 -11.66 6.68
N PHE A 109 7.42 -11.48 6.10
CA PHE A 109 6.21 -12.24 6.45
C PHE A 109 5.73 -13.20 5.36
N ASP A 110 6.54 -13.39 4.31
CA ASP A 110 6.19 -14.20 3.13
C ASP A 110 4.80 -13.86 2.59
N ILE A 111 4.51 -12.56 2.48
CA ILE A 111 3.20 -12.08 2.08
C ILE A 111 2.99 -12.45 0.61
N ASN A 112 1.81 -12.95 0.26
CA ASN A 112 1.45 -13.16 -1.14
C ASN A 112 1.45 -11.80 -1.90
N PRO A 113 2.22 -11.65 -3.00
CA PRO A 113 2.27 -10.42 -3.79
C PRO A 113 0.91 -9.88 -4.25
N MET A 114 -0.09 -10.75 -4.43
CA MET A 114 -1.47 -10.36 -4.73
C MET A 114 -2.09 -9.46 -3.67
N LEU A 115 -1.63 -9.54 -2.41
CA LEU A 115 -2.07 -8.62 -1.37
C LEU A 115 -1.67 -7.18 -1.70
N PHE A 116 -0.41 -6.92 -2.05
CA PHE A 116 0.04 -5.57 -2.40
C PHE A 116 -0.56 -5.09 -3.70
N ARG A 117 -0.65 -5.98 -4.71
CA ARG A 117 -1.28 -5.69 -6.00
C ARG A 117 -2.70 -5.13 -5.83
N LYS A 118 -3.46 -5.70 -4.90
CA LYS A 118 -4.83 -5.30 -4.53
C LYS A 118 -4.92 -3.89 -3.92
N HIS A 119 -3.83 -3.34 -3.39
CA HIS A 119 -3.81 -2.02 -2.75
C HIS A 119 -3.32 -0.91 -3.68
N ILE A 120 -2.71 -1.24 -4.81
CA ILE A 120 -2.24 -0.26 -5.80
C ILE A 120 -3.21 -0.08 -6.97
N ASP A 121 -4.41 -0.68 -6.89
CA ASP A 121 -5.45 -0.65 -7.92
C ASP A 121 -5.68 0.77 -8.47
N ASP A 122 -5.52 0.94 -9.78
CA ASP A 122 -5.82 2.16 -10.53
C ASP A 122 -6.86 1.81 -11.62
N TYR A 123 -7.82 2.71 -11.84
CA TYR A 123 -8.84 2.57 -12.89
C TYR A 123 -8.22 2.55 -14.29
N SER A 124 -7.03 3.12 -14.47
CA SER A 124 -6.28 3.05 -15.73
C SER A 124 -5.81 1.62 -16.07
N TRP A 125 -5.77 0.72 -15.09
CA TRP A 125 -5.33 -0.67 -15.20
C TRP A 125 -6.44 -1.71 -14.97
N TYR A 126 -7.69 -1.26 -14.78
CA TYR A 126 -8.89 -2.10 -14.78
C TYR A 126 -9.72 -1.80 -16.02
N ASN A 127 -9.25 -2.30 -17.15
CA ASN A 127 -10.19 -2.59 -18.22
C ASN A 127 -10.80 -3.96 -17.89
N THR A 128 -12.11 -4.03 -17.66
CA THR A 128 -12.80 -5.29 -17.34
C THR A 128 -12.70 -6.34 -18.45
N ARG A 129 -12.22 -5.94 -19.63
CA ARG A 129 -11.90 -6.82 -20.75
C ARG A 129 -10.51 -7.45 -20.66
N ASP A 130 -9.67 -7.02 -19.73
CA ASP A 130 -8.32 -7.54 -19.58
C ASP A 130 -8.36 -8.96 -19.00
N PRO A 131 -7.70 -9.95 -19.64
CA PRO A 131 -7.69 -11.35 -19.21
C PRO A 131 -7.16 -11.60 -17.79
N TRP A 132 -6.38 -10.65 -17.26
CA TRP A 132 -5.77 -10.69 -15.93
C TRP A 132 -6.59 -9.96 -14.86
N THR A 133 -7.81 -9.51 -15.19
CA THR A 133 -8.73 -8.92 -14.23
C THR A 133 -9.20 -9.98 -13.24
N VAL A 134 -8.89 -9.80 -11.96
CA VAL A 134 -9.37 -10.69 -10.89
C VAL A 134 -10.62 -10.06 -10.28
N ALA A 135 -11.74 -10.79 -10.31
CA ALA A 135 -12.96 -10.36 -9.64
C ALA A 135 -12.69 -10.14 -8.13
N PRO A 136 -13.23 -9.06 -7.53
CA PRO A 136 -13.08 -8.86 -6.09
C PRO A 136 -13.67 -10.06 -5.33
N SER A 137 -12.93 -10.55 -4.33
CA SER A 137 -13.38 -11.67 -3.50
C SER A 137 -14.66 -11.29 -2.75
N LEU A 138 -15.66 -12.18 -2.78
CA LEU A 138 -16.89 -12.05 -2.00
C LEU A 138 -16.58 -11.87 -0.50
N ILE A 139 -17.39 -11.07 0.20
CA ILE A 139 -17.26 -10.84 1.65
C ILE A 139 -17.32 -12.17 2.43
N ALA A 140 -18.10 -13.14 1.96
CA ALA A 140 -18.16 -14.48 2.56
C ALA A 140 -16.77 -15.17 2.60
N ALA A 141 -15.92 -14.96 1.59
CA ALA A 141 -14.56 -15.49 1.56
C ALA A 141 -13.58 -14.76 2.49
N MET A 142 -14.00 -13.64 3.10
CA MET A 142 -13.22 -12.89 4.09
C MET A 142 -13.45 -13.39 5.52
N ASN A 143 -14.57 -14.05 5.81
CA ASN A 143 -14.93 -14.53 7.16
C ASN A 143 -13.93 -15.53 7.75
N HIS A 144 -13.16 -16.23 6.90
CA HIS A 144 -12.17 -17.22 7.33
C HIS A 144 -10.74 -16.66 7.44
N ARG A 145 -10.56 -15.33 7.36
CA ARG A 145 -9.23 -14.69 7.41
C ARG A 145 -9.03 -13.93 8.71
N ASN A 146 -7.85 -14.06 9.30
CA ASN A 146 -7.44 -13.28 10.48
C ASN A 146 -7.01 -11.84 10.15
N TRP A 147 -7.18 -11.43 8.90
CA TRP A 147 -6.90 -10.09 8.40
C TRP A 147 -7.95 -9.71 7.35
N PHE A 148 -8.23 -8.40 7.24
CA PHE A 148 -9.07 -7.87 6.18
C PHE A 148 -8.45 -6.61 5.60
N PRO A 149 -8.48 -6.44 4.27
CA PRO A 149 -7.99 -5.22 3.65
C PRO A 149 -9.07 -4.14 3.73
N ILE A 150 -8.77 -3.01 4.36
CA ILE A 150 -9.57 -1.78 4.19
C ILE A 150 -9.05 -1.08 2.93
N ARG A 151 -9.89 -0.94 1.92
CA ARG A 151 -9.57 -0.22 0.67
C ARG A 151 -10.49 0.97 0.47
N ASN A 152 -10.06 1.91 -0.36
CA ASN A 152 -10.94 2.89 -0.99
C ASN A 152 -11.77 3.76 -0.02
N VAL A 153 -11.16 4.27 1.05
CA VAL A 153 -11.76 5.41 1.76
C VAL A 153 -11.69 6.61 0.82
N ARG A 154 -12.72 6.80 0.01
CA ARG A 154 -12.83 7.92 -0.92
C ARG A 154 -13.45 9.09 -0.20
N LEU A 155 -12.70 10.19 -0.15
CA LEU A 155 -13.21 11.47 0.32
C LEU A 155 -14.14 12.00 -0.78
N ARG A 156 -15.44 12.10 -0.48
CA ARG A 156 -16.50 12.46 -1.45
C ARG A 156 -17.14 13.83 -1.22
N TYR A 157 -17.14 14.28 0.03
CA TYR A 157 -17.86 15.47 0.46
C TYR A 157 -16.86 16.48 0.98
N PHE A 158 -16.84 17.65 0.34
CA PHE A 158 -15.95 18.75 0.64
C PHE A 158 -16.79 19.98 0.94
N ALA A 159 -16.42 20.71 1.99
CA ALA A 159 -17.13 21.92 2.39
C ALA A 159 -16.97 23.05 1.36
N SER A 160 -15.84 23.09 0.64
CA SER A 160 -15.55 24.10 -0.39
C SER A 160 -14.61 23.59 -1.48
N SER A 161 -14.57 24.27 -2.64
CA SER A 161 -13.60 23.98 -3.71
C SER A 161 -12.15 24.05 -3.21
N ALA A 162 -11.83 25.02 -2.35
CA ALA A 162 -10.50 25.14 -1.76
C ALA A 162 -10.11 23.89 -0.94
N THR A 163 -11.04 23.34 -0.14
CA THR A 163 -10.76 22.10 0.60
C THR A 163 -10.57 20.90 -0.32
N PHE A 164 -11.31 20.84 -1.44
CA PHE A 164 -11.15 19.80 -2.45
C PHE A 164 -9.79 19.90 -3.16
N GLU A 165 -9.38 21.10 -3.55
CA GLU A 165 -8.08 21.35 -4.20
C GLU A 165 -6.92 20.99 -3.27
N ASN A 166 -6.95 21.45 -2.01
CA ASN A 166 -5.93 21.12 -1.01
C ASN A 166 -5.84 19.60 -0.80
N THR A 167 -6.98 18.92 -0.67
CA THR A 167 -7.02 17.46 -0.51
C THR A 167 -6.48 16.74 -1.76
N THR A 168 -6.75 17.28 -2.95
CA THR A 168 -6.23 16.73 -4.21
C THR A 168 -4.72 16.88 -4.29
N GLN A 169 -4.18 18.02 -3.84
CA GLN A 169 -2.75 18.22 -3.72
C GLN A 169 -2.15 17.23 -2.70
N GLU A 170 -2.74 17.09 -1.51
CA GLU A 170 -2.29 16.11 -0.50
C GLU A 170 -2.30 14.66 -1.05
N ALA A 171 -3.37 14.28 -1.74
CA ALA A 171 -3.52 12.97 -2.38
C ALA A 171 -2.45 12.73 -3.48
N SER A 172 -1.92 13.80 -4.10
CA SER A 172 -0.83 13.73 -5.06
C SER A 172 0.50 13.29 -4.43
N PHE A 173 0.67 13.51 -3.12
CA PHE A 173 1.89 13.11 -2.43
C PHE A 173 1.98 11.62 -2.19
N PHE A 174 0.88 10.86 -2.09
CA PHE A 174 0.90 9.41 -1.85
C PHE A 174 1.50 8.60 -3.01
N ASN A 175 2.18 7.49 -2.76
CA ASN A 175 2.68 6.64 -3.85
C ASN A 175 1.55 5.91 -4.56
N VAL A 176 0.60 5.40 -3.77
CA VAL A 176 -0.65 4.82 -4.26
C VAL A 176 -1.58 5.93 -4.74
N LEU A 177 -2.25 5.72 -5.87
CA LEU A 177 -3.23 6.67 -6.36
C LEU A 177 -4.40 6.78 -5.37
N ARG A 178 -4.65 8.01 -4.92
CA ARG A 178 -5.84 8.37 -4.14
C ARG A 178 -6.60 9.41 -4.92
N ARG A 179 -7.89 9.17 -5.09
CA ARG A 179 -8.80 10.08 -5.80
C ARG A 179 -9.82 10.63 -4.80
N PRO A 180 -9.69 11.90 -4.43
CA PRO A 180 -10.82 12.68 -3.94
C PRO A 180 -11.89 12.71 -5.05
N ASP A 181 -13.12 12.36 -4.72
CA ASP A 181 -14.27 12.50 -5.59
C ASP A 181 -15.03 13.76 -5.13
N ASN A 182 -15.42 14.66 -6.03
CA ASN A 182 -16.32 15.75 -5.68
C ASN A 182 -17.68 15.49 -6.31
N ASN A 183 -18.67 15.12 -5.49
CA ASN A 183 -20.03 14.92 -5.95
C ASN A 183 -20.83 16.24 -6.05
N HIS A 184 -20.29 17.36 -5.55
CA HIS A 184 -20.88 18.68 -5.74
C HIS A 184 -20.35 19.31 -7.03
N LYS A 185 -21.25 19.56 -7.97
CA LYS A 185 -21.01 20.54 -9.04
C LYS A 185 -21.16 21.92 -8.38
N TYR A 186 -20.06 22.62 -8.17
CA TYR A 186 -20.08 24.04 -7.83
C TYR A 186 -20.46 24.86 -9.07
#